data_AF-A0A1S4DHC9-F1
#
_entry.id   AF-A0A1S4DHC9-F1
#
_cell.length_a   1.000
_cell.length_b   1.000
_cell.length_c   1.000
_cell.angle_alpha   90.00
_cell.angle_beta   90.00
_cell.angle_gamma   90.00
#
_symmetry.space_group_name_H-M   'P 1'
#
loop_
_entity.id
_entity.type
_entity.pdbx_description
1 polymer ?
#
loop_
_entity_poly.entity_id
_entity_poly.type
_entity_poly.pdbx_seq_one_letter_code
_entity_poly.pdbx_strand_id
1 'polypeptide(L)'
;MDSASAILFHSLASSVTMFNGLNFSEWREQVQFHLGVMDLDLALLNDKPAAITDSTSADEKSFYKACERSNRLSLMFMRMNIANNIKSTIPQTESTRKYLTFVEERFRSADKSLAGTLMAELTTTKFDGSRSMQNHIIEMTNIAAKLQTLGMKVDDSFLVQFILNSLPP
;
A
#
# COMPACT_ATOMS: atom_id res chain seq x y z
N MET A 1 -4.52 5.39 -25.76
CA MET A 1 -4.12 4.07 -25.24
C MET A 1 -4.71 3.08 -26.22
N ASP A 2 -3.90 2.23 -26.83
CA ASP A 2 -4.43 1.19 -27.71
C ASP A 2 -5.10 0.08 -26.88
N SER A 3 -5.84 -0.82 -27.52
CA SER A 3 -6.61 -1.85 -26.80
C SER A 3 -5.72 -2.81 -26.02
N ALA A 4 -4.50 -3.10 -26.48
CA ALA A 4 -3.56 -3.98 -25.78
C ALA A 4 -3.02 -3.34 -24.49
N SER A 5 -2.63 -2.06 -24.55
CA SER A 5 -2.22 -1.30 -23.36
C SER A 5 -3.37 -1.07 -22.37
N ALA A 6 -4.61 -0.96 -22.85
CA ALA A 6 -5.79 -0.90 -21.98
C ALA A 6 -6.03 -2.20 -21.20
N ILE A 7 -5.91 -3.35 -21.87
CA ILE A 7 -6.05 -4.67 -21.25
C ILE A 7 -4.93 -4.91 -20.23
N LEU A 8 -3.69 -4.57 -20.58
CA LEU A 8 -2.55 -4.64 -19.66
C LEU A 8 -2.76 -3.77 -18.43
N PHE A 9 -3.19 -2.52 -18.61
CA PHE A 9 -3.49 -1.61 -17.50
C PHE A 9 -4.54 -2.19 -16.55
N HIS A 10 -5.64 -2.74 -17.08
CA HIS A 10 -6.70 -3.34 -16.27
C HIS A 10 -6.23 -4.61 -15.54
N SER A 11 -5.46 -5.47 -16.23
CA SER A 11 -4.89 -6.68 -15.65
C SER A 11 -3.94 -6.36 -14.50
N LEU A 12 -3.00 -5.43 -14.71
CA LEU A 12 -2.03 -5.00 -13.70
C LEU A 12 -2.70 -4.27 -12.53
N ALA A 13 -3.77 -3.52 -12.81
CA ALA A 13 -4.54 -2.89 -11.74
C ALA A 13 -5.34 -3.91 -10.91
N SER A 14 -5.62 -5.10 -11.44
CA SER A 14 -6.32 -6.17 -10.71
C SER A 14 -5.38 -7.06 -9.89
N SER A 15 -4.07 -7.03 -10.17
CA SER A 15 -3.05 -7.80 -9.43
C SER A 15 -2.54 -7.12 -8.18
N VAL A 16 -2.83 -5.82 -8.00
CA VAL A 16 -2.47 -5.07 -6.80
C VAL A 16 -3.43 -5.40 -5.66
N THR A 17 -2.88 -5.66 -4.47
CA THR A 17 -3.65 -5.85 -3.24
C THR A 17 -4.51 -4.62 -3.00
N MET A 18 -5.83 -4.81 -2.83
CA MET A 18 -6.72 -3.70 -2.53
C MET A 18 -6.35 -3.04 -1.19
N PHE A 19 -6.18 -1.72 -1.21
CA PHE A 19 -5.90 -0.94 -0.02
C PHE A 19 -7.12 -0.89 0.91
N ASN A 20 -6.95 -1.40 2.13
CA ASN A 20 -7.98 -1.51 3.16
C ASN A 20 -7.74 -0.60 4.38
N GLY A 21 -6.77 0.30 4.31
CA GLY A 21 -6.47 1.28 5.35
C GLY A 21 -5.48 0.80 6.40
N LEU A 22 -5.17 -0.50 6.40
CA LEU A 22 -4.25 -1.16 7.35
C LEU A 22 -3.05 -1.79 6.64
N ASN A 23 -2.99 -1.75 5.31
CA ASN A 23 -1.92 -2.35 4.52
C ASN A 23 -1.21 -1.28 3.66
N PHE A 24 -1.01 -0.07 4.20
CA PHE A 24 -0.50 1.05 3.42
C PHE A 24 0.90 0.76 2.87
N SER A 25 1.79 0.17 3.69
CA SER A 25 3.15 -0.16 3.25
C SER A 25 3.17 -1.12 2.03
N GLU A 26 2.47 -2.25 2.12
CA GLU A 26 2.38 -3.25 1.05
C GLU A 26 1.73 -2.66 -0.21
N TRP A 27 0.60 -1.97 -0.05
CA TRP A 27 -0.11 -1.35 -1.16
C TRP A 27 0.77 -0.31 -1.88
N ARG A 28 1.48 0.56 -1.14
CA ARG A 28 2.34 1.58 -1.71
C ARG A 28 3.46 0.97 -2.54
N GLU A 29 4.10 -0.08 -2.04
CA GLU A 29 5.18 -0.77 -2.74
C GLU A 29 4.70 -1.37 -4.06
N GLN A 30 3.57 -2.10 -4.03
CA GLN A 30 2.98 -2.67 -5.23
C GLN A 30 2.56 -1.60 -6.24
N VAL A 31 1.92 -0.52 -5.79
CA VAL A 31 1.56 0.61 -6.66
C VAL A 31 2.79 1.20 -7.33
N GLN A 32 3.87 1.47 -6.57
CA GLN A 32 5.09 2.04 -7.14
C GLN A 32 5.73 1.12 -8.17
N PHE A 33 5.81 -0.18 -7.89
CA PHE A 33 6.33 -1.18 -8.82
C PHE A 33 5.55 -1.20 -10.14
N HIS A 34 4.22 -1.32 -10.08
CA HIS A 34 3.38 -1.43 -11.28
C HIS A 34 3.38 -0.13 -12.09
N LEU A 35 3.40 1.04 -11.43
CA LEU A 35 3.51 2.32 -12.13
C LEU A 35 4.86 2.45 -12.86
N GLY A 36 5.96 1.98 -12.26
CA GLY A 36 7.26 1.92 -12.93
C GLY A 36 7.26 1.00 -14.16
N VAL A 37 6.68 -0.19 -14.05
CA VAL A 37 6.55 -1.15 -15.19
C VAL A 37 5.76 -0.56 -16.37
N MET A 38 4.83 0.36 -16.10
CA MET A 38 4.01 1.01 -17.13
C MET A 38 4.55 2.36 -17.62
N ASP A 39 5.74 2.79 -17.16
CA ASP A 39 6.30 4.13 -17.40
C ASP A 39 5.34 5.27 -16.97
N LEU A 40 4.64 5.08 -15.85
CA LEU A 40 3.67 6.03 -15.28
C LEU A 40 4.14 6.66 -13.97
N ASP A 41 5.35 6.37 -13.51
CA ASP A 41 5.94 6.92 -12.29
C ASP A 41 6.47 8.35 -12.44
N LEU A 42 6.55 8.88 -13.68
CA LEU A 42 7.03 10.25 -13.95
C LEU A 42 6.34 11.34 -13.10
N ALA A 43 5.02 11.25 -12.91
CA ALA A 43 4.25 12.19 -12.10
C ALA A 43 4.44 12.01 -10.58
N LEU A 44 5.06 10.91 -10.15
CA LEU A 44 5.52 10.71 -8.78
C LEU A 44 6.91 11.32 -8.56
N LEU A 45 7.78 11.27 -9.58
CA LEU A 45 9.18 11.70 -9.50
C LEU A 45 9.36 13.22 -9.68
N ASN A 46 8.59 13.85 -10.57
CA ASN A 46 8.72 15.27 -10.88
C ASN A 46 7.58 16.13 -10.30
N ASP A 47 7.91 17.37 -9.93
CA ASP A 47 6.87 18.38 -9.69
C ASP A 47 6.13 18.72 -10.98
N LYS A 48 4.88 19.19 -10.83
CA LYS A 48 4.04 19.56 -11.97
C LYS A 48 4.84 20.54 -12.85
N PRO A 49 5.07 20.23 -14.15
CA PRO A 49 5.79 21.14 -15.03
C PRO A 49 5.05 22.48 -15.13
N ALA A 50 5.82 23.57 -15.24
CA ALA A 50 5.27 24.90 -15.43
C ALA A 50 4.38 24.94 -16.69
N ALA A 51 3.38 25.82 -16.69
CA ALA A 51 2.49 25.97 -17.84
C ALA A 51 3.31 26.29 -19.09
N ILE A 52 3.03 25.56 -20.17
CA ILE A 52 3.66 25.74 -21.47
C ILE A 52 3.39 27.18 -21.96
N THR A 53 4.44 27.96 -22.23
CA THR A 53 4.37 29.27 -22.91
C THR A 53 4.60 29.11 -24.42
N ASP A 54 4.23 30.10 -25.23
CA ASP A 54 4.33 30.03 -26.71
C ASP A 54 5.77 29.80 -27.24
N SER A 55 6.79 30.05 -26.41
CA SER A 55 8.22 29.86 -26.72
C SER A 55 8.76 28.45 -26.42
N THR A 56 7.93 27.52 -25.94
CA THR A 56 8.36 26.18 -25.53
C THR A 56 8.75 25.29 -26.72
N SER A 57 9.84 24.54 -26.53
CA SER A 57 10.36 23.60 -27.52
C SER A 57 9.43 22.41 -27.74
N ALA A 58 9.62 21.70 -28.86
CA ALA A 58 8.86 20.48 -29.15
C ALA A 58 9.07 19.40 -28.05
N ASP A 59 10.29 19.31 -27.52
CA ASP A 59 10.66 18.35 -26.49
C ASP A 59 9.98 18.67 -25.16
N GLU A 60 9.94 19.94 -24.74
CA GLU A 60 9.20 20.39 -23.54
C GLU A 60 7.70 20.11 -23.64
N LYS A 61 7.10 20.35 -24.82
CA LYS A 61 5.69 20.03 -25.07
C LYS A 61 5.43 18.53 -24.97
N SER A 62 6.37 17.70 -25.45
CA SER A 62 6.26 16.24 -25.37
C SER A 62 6.36 15.73 -23.93
N PHE A 63 7.31 16.28 -23.15
CA PHE A 63 7.50 15.97 -21.74
C PHE A 63 6.28 16.36 -20.90
N TYR A 64 5.73 17.57 -21.13
CA TYR A 64 4.51 18.00 -20.45
C TYR A 64 3.34 17.04 -20.72
N LYS A 65 3.12 16.63 -21.98
CA LYS A 65 2.07 15.65 -22.33
C LYS A 65 2.30 14.30 -21.66
N ALA A 66 3.55 13.83 -21.59
CA ALA A 66 3.90 12.60 -20.89
C ALA A 66 3.61 12.71 -19.39
N CYS A 67 3.95 13.83 -18.77
CA CYS A 67 3.70 14.10 -17.36
C CYS A 67 2.20 14.17 -17.05
N GLU A 68 1.40 14.86 -17.86
CA GLU A 68 -0.06 14.91 -17.71
C GLU A 68 -0.69 13.52 -17.88
N ARG A 69 -0.21 12.74 -18.86
CA ARG A 69 -0.66 11.35 -19.05
C ARG A 69 -0.33 10.48 -17.84
N SER A 70 0.91 10.50 -17.38
CA SER A 70 1.37 9.77 -16.20
C SER A 70 0.53 10.19 -14.98
N ASN A 71 0.34 11.48 -14.76
CA ASN A 71 -0.45 12.00 -13.65
C ASN A 71 -1.91 11.52 -13.70
N ARG A 72 -2.56 11.51 -14.87
CA ARG A 72 -3.94 11.04 -15.00
C ARG A 72 -4.06 9.53 -14.76
N LEU A 73 -3.21 8.73 -15.40
CA LEU A 73 -3.31 7.27 -15.35
C LEU A 73 -2.89 6.72 -13.99
N SER A 74 -1.86 7.27 -13.36
CA SER A 74 -1.44 6.86 -12.00
C SER A 74 -2.50 7.15 -10.95
N LEU A 75 -3.21 8.28 -11.09
CA LEU A 75 -4.33 8.61 -10.22
C LEU A 75 -5.49 7.60 -10.38
N MET A 76 -5.81 7.23 -11.62
CA MET A 76 -6.82 6.20 -11.89
C MET A 76 -6.40 4.84 -11.31
N PHE A 77 -5.13 4.45 -11.51
CA PHE A 77 -4.57 3.20 -11.02
C PHE A 77 -4.66 3.10 -9.49
N MET A 78 -4.22 4.13 -8.77
CA MET A 78 -4.32 4.19 -7.31
C MET A 78 -5.76 4.15 -6.84
N ARG A 79 -6.65 4.95 -7.44
CA ARG A 79 -8.08 4.96 -7.07
C ARG A 79 -8.74 3.61 -7.29
N MET A 80 -8.40 2.88 -8.36
CA MET A 80 -8.99 1.57 -8.62
C MET A 80 -8.66 0.56 -7.52
N ASN A 81 -7.48 0.70 -6.92
CA ASN A 81 -6.94 -0.17 -5.89
C ASN A 81 -7.23 0.26 -4.44
N ILE A 82 -8.21 1.14 -4.22
CA ILE A 82 -8.62 1.56 -2.88
C ILE A 82 -10.05 1.08 -2.60
N ALA A 83 -10.25 0.49 -1.42
CA ALA A 83 -11.57 0.05 -0.97
C ALA A 83 -12.58 1.21 -0.88
N ASN A 84 -13.83 0.95 -1.27
CA ASN A 84 -14.83 2.02 -1.44
C ASN A 84 -15.16 2.76 -0.13
N ASN A 85 -15.13 2.07 1.01
CA ASN A 85 -15.33 2.66 2.34
C ASN A 85 -14.22 3.66 2.72
N ILE A 86 -13.06 3.59 2.05
CA ILE A 86 -11.90 4.44 2.29
C ILE A 86 -11.83 5.56 1.27
N LYS A 87 -12.21 5.30 0.01
CA LYS A 87 -12.23 6.31 -1.06
C LYS A 87 -12.92 7.61 -0.65
N SER A 88 -14.04 7.53 0.07
CA SER A 88 -14.81 8.70 0.54
C SER A 88 -14.05 9.59 1.52
N THR A 89 -13.03 9.04 2.17
CA THR A 89 -12.25 9.73 3.20
C THR A 89 -10.97 10.38 2.69
N ILE A 90 -10.61 10.13 1.42
CA ILE A 90 -9.45 10.71 0.77
C ILE A 90 -9.93 11.90 -0.09
N PRO A 91 -9.35 13.10 0.07
CA PRO A 91 -9.72 14.25 -0.74
C PRO A 91 -9.59 13.98 -2.24
N GLN A 92 -10.54 14.50 -3.03
CA GLN A 92 -10.40 14.51 -4.48
C GLN A 92 -9.30 15.50 -4.86
N THR A 93 -8.36 15.05 -5.69
CA THR A 93 -7.30 15.88 -6.26
C THR A 93 -6.99 15.42 -7.66
N GLU A 94 -6.55 16.35 -8.50
CA GLU A 94 -6.06 16.08 -9.85
C GLU A 94 -4.59 15.69 -9.89
N SER A 95 -3.86 15.82 -8.78
CA SER A 95 -2.43 15.48 -8.70
C SER A 95 -2.23 14.10 -8.06
N THR A 96 -1.62 13.19 -8.82
CA THR A 96 -1.18 11.87 -8.34
C THR A 96 -0.27 12.00 -7.12
N ARG A 97 0.72 12.90 -7.18
CA ARG A 97 1.64 13.15 -6.06
C ARG A 97 0.89 13.57 -4.79
N LYS A 98 0.03 14.60 -4.89
CA LYS A 98 -0.78 15.05 -3.73
C LYS A 98 -1.68 13.94 -3.22
N TYR A 99 -2.27 13.15 -4.12
CA TYR A 99 -3.13 12.03 -3.75
C TYR A 99 -2.35 11.01 -2.89
N LEU A 100 -1.18 10.58 -3.36
CA LEU A 100 -0.33 9.65 -2.62
C LEU A 100 0.11 10.24 -1.27
N THR A 101 0.47 11.52 -1.21
CA THR A 101 0.81 12.20 0.05
C THR A 101 -0.35 12.20 1.04
N PHE A 102 -1.59 12.50 0.60
CA PHE A 102 -2.76 12.45 1.49
C PHE A 102 -3.02 11.05 2.04
N VAL A 103 -2.88 10.01 1.21
CA VAL A 103 -3.01 8.62 1.67
C VAL A 103 -1.90 8.31 2.68
N GLU A 104 -0.67 8.68 2.38
CA GLU A 104 0.47 8.46 3.25
C GLU A 104 0.33 9.13 4.62
N GLU A 105 -0.01 10.42 4.66
CA GLU A 105 -0.21 11.16 5.90
C GLU A 105 -1.31 10.56 6.77
N ARG A 106 -2.40 10.09 6.15
CA ARG A 106 -3.56 9.57 6.86
C ARG A 106 -3.36 8.17 7.42
N PHE A 107 -2.72 7.28 6.65
CA PHE A 107 -2.70 5.85 6.97
C PHE A 107 -1.34 5.33 7.45
N ARG A 108 -0.25 6.08 7.26
CA ARG A 108 1.08 5.68 7.78
C ARG A 108 1.08 5.54 9.30
N SER A 109 0.33 6.37 10.03
CA SER A 109 0.20 6.26 11.50
C SER A 109 -0.69 5.10 11.92
N ALA A 110 -1.70 4.76 11.12
CA ALA A 110 -2.59 3.62 11.37
C ALA A 110 -1.83 2.29 11.31
N ASP A 111 -0.98 2.10 10.29
CA ASP A 111 -0.09 0.93 10.19
C ASP A 111 0.80 0.80 11.45
N LYS A 112 1.39 1.90 11.90
CA LYS A 112 2.24 1.91 13.13
C LYS A 112 1.45 1.59 14.39
N SER A 113 0.27 2.19 14.54
CA SER A 113 -0.61 1.94 15.69
C SER A 113 -1.06 0.48 15.73
N LEU A 114 -1.50 -0.05 14.59
CA LEU A 114 -1.92 -1.45 14.47
C LEU A 114 -0.75 -2.41 14.74
N ALA A 115 0.43 -2.12 14.20
CA ALA A 115 1.62 -2.92 14.46
C ALA A 115 1.96 -2.94 15.96
N GLY A 116 1.86 -1.80 16.64
CA GLY A 116 2.02 -1.72 18.10
C GLY A 116 0.99 -2.56 18.85
N THR A 117 -0.29 -2.49 18.46
CA THR A 117 -1.36 -3.31 19.04
C THR A 117 -1.12 -4.80 18.83
N LEU A 118 -0.78 -5.22 17.61
CA LEU A 118 -0.50 -6.62 17.29
C LEU A 118 0.75 -7.15 18.01
N MET A 119 1.79 -6.33 18.18
CA MET A 119 2.96 -6.71 18.99
C MET A 119 2.61 -6.86 20.47
N ALA A 120 1.78 -5.96 21.01
CA ALA A 120 1.28 -6.09 22.37
C ALA A 120 0.45 -7.37 22.53
N GLU A 121 -0.44 -7.66 21.58
CA GLU A 121 -1.22 -8.90 21.55
C GLU A 121 -0.30 -10.13 21.48
N LEU A 122 0.68 -10.17 20.57
CA LEU A 122 1.63 -11.27 20.43
C LEU A 122 2.40 -11.57 21.72
N THR A 123 2.79 -10.53 22.46
CA THR A 123 3.62 -10.66 23.67
C THR A 123 2.81 -10.94 24.93
N THR A 124 1.53 -10.55 24.95
CA THR A 124 0.67 -10.66 26.15
C THR A 124 -0.33 -11.80 26.08
N THR A 125 -0.66 -12.32 24.88
CA THR A 125 -1.61 -13.43 24.73
C THR A 125 -1.09 -14.63 25.51
N LYS A 126 -1.96 -15.18 26.38
CA LYS A 126 -1.70 -16.39 27.17
C LYS A 126 -2.62 -17.52 26.73
N PHE A 127 -2.12 -18.74 26.86
CA PHE A 127 -2.93 -19.93 26.73
C PHE A 127 -3.76 -20.13 28.02
N ASP A 128 -5.07 -20.08 27.89
CA ASP A 128 -6.03 -20.16 29.00
C ASP A 128 -6.65 -21.56 29.19
N GLY A 129 -6.31 -22.52 28.31
CA GLY A 129 -6.86 -23.87 28.32
C GLY A 129 -8.31 -23.99 27.81
N SER A 130 -8.95 -22.89 27.41
CA SER A 130 -10.36 -22.92 26.95
C SER A 130 -10.51 -23.51 25.54
N ARG A 131 -9.48 -23.37 24.72
CA ARG A 131 -9.38 -23.90 23.34
C ARG A 131 -8.18 -24.83 23.19
N SER A 132 -8.13 -25.55 22.06
CA SER A 132 -7.01 -26.46 21.77
C SER A 132 -5.68 -25.71 21.59
N MET A 133 -4.58 -26.40 21.89
CA MET A 133 -3.23 -25.88 21.67
C MET A 133 -3.00 -25.48 20.21
N GLN A 134 -3.52 -26.27 19.27
CA GLN A 134 -3.45 -25.98 17.83
C GLN A 134 -4.12 -24.64 17.49
N ASN A 135 -5.29 -24.36 18.05
CA ASN A 135 -6.00 -23.09 17.81
C ASN A 135 -5.20 -21.90 18.35
N HIS A 136 -4.54 -22.05 19.49
CA HIS A 136 -3.69 -21.00 20.04
C HIS A 136 -2.44 -20.75 19.18
N ILE A 137 -1.78 -21.81 18.70
CA ILE A 137 -0.65 -21.67 17.76
C ILE A 137 -1.09 -20.94 16.49
N ILE A 138 -2.24 -21.33 15.90
CA ILE A 138 -2.78 -20.69 14.71
C ILE A 138 -3.04 -19.19 14.94
N GLU A 139 -3.60 -18.82 16.10
CA GLU A 139 -3.80 -17.42 16.44
C GLU A 139 -2.47 -16.65 16.51
N MET A 140 -1.47 -17.18 17.23
CA MET A 140 -0.16 -16.53 17.34
C MET A 140 0.54 -16.41 15.98
N THR A 141 0.48 -17.44 15.14
CA THR A 141 1.00 -17.40 13.77
C THR A 141 0.26 -16.37 12.91
N ASN A 142 -1.07 -16.25 13.06
CA ASN A 142 -1.85 -15.23 12.34
C ASN A 142 -1.47 -13.80 12.76
N ILE A 143 -1.21 -13.57 14.05
CA ILE A 143 -0.73 -12.26 14.53
C ILE A 143 0.64 -11.94 13.90
N ALA A 144 1.58 -12.89 13.91
CA ALA A 144 2.89 -12.72 13.28
C ALA A 144 2.80 -12.49 11.76
N ALA A 145 1.92 -13.20 11.06
CA ALA A 145 1.68 -12.99 9.64
C ALA A 145 1.13 -11.58 9.35
N LYS A 146 0.19 -11.09 10.18
CA LYS A 146 -0.32 -9.71 10.06
C LYS A 146 0.79 -8.67 10.31
N LEU A 147 1.64 -8.86 11.32
CA LEU A 147 2.80 -8.00 11.56
C LEU A 147 3.74 -7.96 10.35
N GLN A 148 3.95 -9.10 9.69
CA GLN A 148 4.76 -9.16 8.47
C GLN A 148 4.16 -8.31 7.33
N THR A 149 2.82 -8.29 7.15
CA THR A 149 2.18 -7.41 6.15
C THR A 149 2.36 -5.92 6.45
N LEU A 150 2.65 -5.56 7.71
CA LEU A 150 2.97 -4.21 8.16
C LEU A 150 4.48 -3.89 8.08
N GLY A 151 5.28 -4.79 7.51
CA GLY A 151 6.74 -4.65 7.43
C GLY A 151 7.49 -5.05 8.71
N MET A 152 6.80 -5.60 9.71
CA MET A 152 7.40 -6.11 10.95
C MET A 152 7.51 -7.63 10.91
N LYS A 153 8.55 -8.15 10.26
CA LYS A 153 8.80 -9.59 10.21
C LYS A 153 9.21 -10.11 11.60
N VAL A 154 8.42 -11.04 12.14
CA VAL A 154 8.78 -11.83 13.33
C VAL A 154 9.53 -13.06 12.84
N ASP A 155 10.74 -13.28 13.35
CA ASP A 155 11.50 -14.50 13.04
C ASP A 155 10.82 -15.74 13.65
N ASP A 156 10.92 -16.88 12.97
CA ASP A 156 10.30 -18.13 13.42
C ASP A 156 10.81 -18.54 14.81
N SER A 157 12.09 -18.30 15.11
CA SER A 157 12.65 -18.59 16.44
C SER A 157 12.02 -17.74 17.54
N PHE A 158 11.75 -16.45 17.26
CA PHE A 158 11.05 -15.57 18.19
C PHE A 158 9.58 -15.96 18.32
N LEU A 159 8.91 -16.34 17.23
CA LEU A 159 7.52 -16.80 17.28
C LEU A 159 7.37 -18.03 18.16
N VAL A 160 8.25 -19.03 18.01
CA VAL A 160 8.28 -20.21 18.88
C VAL A 160 8.50 -19.80 20.34
N GLN A 161 9.41 -18.87 20.61
CA GLN A 161 9.64 -18.39 21.97
C GLN A 161 8.41 -17.67 22.56
N PHE A 162 7.68 -16.87 21.78
CA PHE A 162 6.45 -16.23 22.23
C PHE A 162 5.35 -17.26 22.54
N ILE A 163 5.21 -18.29 21.71
CA ILE A 163 4.28 -19.40 21.94
C ILE A 163 4.66 -20.17 23.21
N LEU A 164 5.95 -20.44 23.45
CA LEU A 164 6.37 -21.12 24.68
C LEU A 164 6.11 -20.25 25.92
N ASN A 165 6.35 -18.94 25.82
CA ASN A 165 6.13 -17.98 26.91
C ASN A 165 4.64 -17.72 27.20
N SER A 166 3.73 -18.10 26.30
CA SER A 166 2.29 -17.93 26.50
C SER A 166 1.67 -19.08 27.32
N LEU A 167 2.37 -20.21 27.45
CA LEU A 167 1.89 -21.38 28.16
C LEU A 167 1.94 -21.19 29.68
N PRO A 168 1.02 -21.81 30.44
CA PRO A 168 1.11 -21.85 31.89
C PRO A 168 2.38 -22.61 32.34
N PRO A 169 2.94 -22.25 33.50
CA PRO A 169 4.10 -22.93 34.09
C PRO A 169 3.83 -24.38 34.48
#